data_AF-A0A2H0AQE6-F1
#
_entry.id   AF-A0A2H0AQE6-F1
#
_cell.length_a   1.000
_cell.length_b   1.000
_cell.length_c   1.000
_cell.angle_alpha   90.00
_cell.angle_beta   90.00
_cell.angle_gamma   90.00
#
_symmetry.space_group_name_H-M   'P 1'
#
loop_
_entity.id
_entity.type
_entity.pdbx_description
1 polymer ?
#
loop_
_entity_poly.entity_id
_entity_poly.type
_entity_poly.pdbx_seq_one_letter_code
_entity_poly.pdbx_strand_id
1 'polypeptide(L)' 'VVPVVRNPDTKGIREIDAEIRALTEKARKGGLTPDDMANGTFTITNLGFADIDLFTPIIRPPESSILGVGRIVKKPWVRH' A
#
# COMPACT_ATOMS: atom_id res chain seq x y z
N VAL A 1 -9.32 0.77 6.09
CA VAL A 1 -8.46 1.87 6.63
C VAL A 1 -7.26 2.05 5.71
N VAL A 2 -6.67 3.25 5.65
CA VAL A 2 -5.49 3.56 4.81
C VAL A 2 -4.45 4.24 5.70
N PRO A 3 -3.61 3.48 6.42
CA PRO A 3 -2.55 4.03 7.25
C PRO A 3 -1.38 4.52 6.39
N VAL A 4 -0.62 5.50 6.90
CA VAL A 4 0.44 6.20 6.19
C VAL A 4 1.80 5.80 6.77
N VAL A 5 2.69 5.30 5.90
CA VAL A 5 4.12 5.19 6.21
C VAL A 5 4.76 6.55 5.94
N ARG A 6 5.36 7.17 6.97
CA ARG A 6 5.91 8.54 6.83
C ARG A 6 7.33 8.53 6.27
N ASN A 7 7.68 9.48 5.41
CA ASN A 7 9.03 9.69 4.87
C ASN A 7 9.72 8.39 4.39
N PRO A 8 9.06 7.55 3.58
CA PRO A 8 9.59 6.24 3.18
C PRO A 8 10.89 6.35 2.36
N ASP A 9 11.13 7.50 1.72
CA ASP A 9 12.34 7.83 0.96
C ASP A 9 13.61 7.87 1.82
N THR A 10 13.46 8.06 3.12
CA THR A 10 14.58 8.12 4.08
C THR A 10 14.83 6.78 4.80
N LYS A 11 14.07 5.73 4.46
CA LYS A 11 14.05 4.45 5.17
C LYS A 11 14.58 3.31 4.31
N GLY A 12 15.26 2.36 4.95
CA GLY A 12 15.58 1.09 4.33
C GLY A 12 14.37 0.17 4.21
N ILE A 13 14.42 -0.79 3.28
CA ILE A 13 13.29 -1.71 3.02
C ILE A 13 12.82 -2.48 4.27
N ARG A 14 13.76 -2.83 5.17
CA ARG A 14 13.44 -3.54 6.41
C ARG A 14 12.70 -2.66 7.43
N GLU A 15 13.02 -1.37 7.47
CA GLU A 15 12.35 -0.42 8.35
C GLU A 15 10.92 -0.16 7.86
N ILE A 16 10.75 -0.02 6.54
CA ILE A 16 9.44 0.08 5.90
C ILE A 16 8.60 -1.16 6.21
N ASP A 17 9.14 -2.38 6.06
CA ASP A 17 8.43 -3.63 6.39
C ASP A 17 8.02 -3.67 7.86
N ALA A 18 8.91 -3.30 8.79
CA ALA A 18 8.61 -3.26 10.21
C ALA A 18 7.48 -2.28 10.55
N GLU A 19 7.48 -1.09 9.95
CA GLU A 19 6.43 -0.08 10.16
C GLU A 19 5.09 -0.50 9.57
N ILE A 20 5.09 -1.07 8.37
CA ILE A 20 3.87 -1.64 7.76
C ILE A 20 3.28 -2.71 8.68
N ARG A 21 4.11 -3.61 9.24
CA ARG A 21 3.65 -4.63 10.19
C ARG A 21 3.04 -3.99 11.44
N ALA A 22 3.70 -2.99 12.02
CA ALA A 22 3.21 -2.30 13.21
C ALA A 22 1.85 -1.61 12.95
N LEU A 23 1.71 -0.89 11.84
CA LEU A 23 0.46 -0.25 11.43
C LEU A 23 -0.63 -1.28 11.14
N THR A 24 -0.28 -2.41 10.53
CA THR A 24 -1.23 -3.51 10.26
C THR A 24 -1.76 -4.11 11.56
N GLU A 25 -0.90 -4.38 12.53
CA GLU A 25 -1.31 -4.91 13.83
C GLU A 25 -2.16 -3.89 14.61
N LYS A 26 -1.81 -2.61 14.55
CA LYS A 26 -2.60 -1.52 15.15
C LYS A 26 -3.98 -1.42 14.51
N ALA A 27 -4.07 -1.55 13.19
CA ALA A 27 -5.32 -1.59 12.45
C ALA A 27 -6.22 -2.77 12.84
N ARG A 28 -5.66 -3.98 12.94
CA ARG A 28 -6.38 -5.19 13.35
C ARG A 28 -6.97 -5.07 14.75
N LYS A 29 -6.27 -4.39 15.65
CA LYS A 29 -6.71 -4.14 17.02
C LYS A 29 -7.66 -2.93 17.15
N GLY A 30 -7.98 -2.25 16.04
CA GLY A 30 -8.81 -1.04 16.04
C GLY A 30 -8.13 0.19 16.68
N GLY A 31 -6.81 0.15 16.85
CA GLY A 31 -6.05 1.17 17.58
C GLY A 31 -5.47 2.29 16.73
N LEU A 32 -5.81 2.38 15.43
CA LEU A 32 -5.30 3.45 14.56
C LEU A 32 -5.77 4.81 15.05
N THR A 33 -4.84 5.77 15.07
CA THR A 33 -5.13 7.16 15.40
C THR A 33 -5.46 7.93 14.11
N PRO A 34 -6.10 9.11 14.22
CA PRO A 34 -6.25 10.01 13.08
C PRO A 34 -4.91 10.37 12.43
N ASP A 35 -3.85 10.50 13.23
CA ASP A 35 -2.51 10.83 12.72
C ASP A 35 -1.94 9.71 11.84
N ASP A 36 -2.18 8.43 12.20
CA ASP A 36 -1.73 7.30 11.38
C ASP A 36 -2.34 7.28 9.97
N MET A 37 -3.42 8.03 9.73
CA MET A 37 -4.16 8.04 8.45
C MET A 37 -4.12 9.39 7.72
N ALA A 38 -3.48 10.40 8.32
CA ALA A 38 -3.47 11.77 7.83
C ALA A 38 -2.26 12.07 6.93
N ASN A 39 -2.45 13.00 6.01
CA ASN A 39 -1.39 13.57 5.16
C ASN A 39 -0.65 12.53 4.31
N GLY A 40 -1.35 11.52 3.81
CA GLY A 40 -0.85 10.66 2.74
C GLY A 40 -0.65 11.45 1.44
N THR A 41 0.32 11.05 0.63
CA THR A 41 0.64 11.68 -0.66
C THR A 41 0.39 10.73 -1.85
N PHE A 42 0.49 9.42 -1.61
CA PHE A 42 0.36 8.37 -2.59
C PHE A 42 -0.15 7.10 -1.91
N THR A 43 -1.10 6.40 -2.54
CA THR A 43 -1.63 5.13 -2.02
C THR A 43 -1.15 3.94 -2.86
N ILE A 44 -0.78 2.86 -2.18
CA ILE A 44 -0.63 1.52 -2.80
C ILE A 44 -1.80 0.67 -2.31
N THR A 45 -2.52 0.06 -3.25
CA THR A 45 -3.58 -0.90 -2.95
C THR A 45 -3.27 -2.23 -3.62
N ASN A 46 -3.09 -3.27 -2.80
CA ASN A 46 -2.80 -4.62 -3.28
C ASN A 46 -4.05 -5.47 -3.19
N LEU A 47 -4.61 -5.84 -4.34
CA LEU A 47 -5.72 -6.78 -4.47
C LEU A 47 -5.29 -8.12 -5.07
N GLY A 48 -3.98 -8.34 -5.25
CA GLY A 48 -3.46 -9.61 -5.75
C GLY A 48 -3.72 -10.79 -4.82
N PHE A 49 -3.96 -10.55 -3.52
CA PHE A 49 -4.34 -11.60 -2.57
C PHE A 49 -5.80 -12.08 -2.77
N ALA A 50 -6.63 -11.30 -3.46
CA ALA A 50 -8.03 -11.60 -3.72
C ALA A 50 -8.25 -12.17 -5.15
N ASP A 51 -7.19 -12.68 -5.77
CA ASP A 51 -7.17 -13.21 -7.13
C ASP A 51 -7.62 -12.23 -8.24
N ILE A 52 -7.50 -10.92 -7.98
CA ILE A 52 -7.83 -9.88 -8.96
C ILE A 52 -6.63 -9.62 -9.88
N ASP A 53 -6.82 -9.77 -11.19
CA ASP A 53 -5.78 -9.53 -12.19
C ASP A 53 -5.60 -8.03 -12.52
N LEU A 54 -6.71 -7.29 -12.69
CA LEU A 54 -6.71 -5.86 -13.01
C LEU A 54 -7.91 -5.18 -12.32
N PHE A 55 -7.72 -3.94 -11.89
CA PHE A 55 -8.80 -3.09 -11.39
C PHE A 55 -8.46 -1.61 -11.60
N THR A 56 -9.49 -0.77 -11.54
CA THR A 56 -9.34 0.69 -11.65
C THR A 56 -9.48 1.31 -10.25
N PRO A 57 -8.36 1.54 -9.54
CA PRO A 57 -8.40 2.14 -8.21
C PRO A 57 -8.92 3.59 -8.26
N ILE A 58 -9.66 3.98 -7.22
CA ILE A 58 -10.14 5.36 -7.03
C ILE A 58 -9.13 6.10 -6.15
N ILE A 59 -8.62 7.23 -6.64
CA ILE A 59 -7.73 8.12 -5.88
C ILE A 59 -8.47 8.67 -4.66
N ARG A 60 -7.77 8.76 -3.52
CA ARG A 60 -8.26 9.39 -2.29
C ARG A 60 -7.76 10.84 -2.24
N PRO A 61 -8.61 11.87 -2.47
CA PRO A 61 -8.16 13.27 -2.34
C PRO A 61 -7.66 13.55 -0.91
N PRO A 62 -6.58 14.35 -0.73
CA PRO A 62 -5.87 15.17 -1.73
C PRO A 62 -4.67 14.47 -2.42
N GLU A 63 -4.56 13.14 -2.34
CA GLU A 63 -3.44 12.40 -2.94
C GLU A 63 -3.43 12.55 -4.47
N SER A 64 -2.23 12.55 -5.05
CA SER A 64 -2.06 12.79 -6.49
C SER A 64 -2.21 11.53 -7.34
N SER A 65 -2.01 10.35 -6.75
CA SER A 65 -1.95 9.09 -7.49
C SER A 65 -2.17 7.87 -6.59
N ILE A 66 -2.57 6.77 -7.22
CA ILE A 66 -2.76 5.47 -6.58
C ILE A 66 -2.20 4.35 -7.48
N LEU A 67 -1.46 3.42 -6.88
CA LEU A 67 -0.97 2.22 -7.56
C LEU A 67 -1.82 1.01 -7.16
N GLY A 68 -2.49 0.43 -8.15
CA GLY A 68 -3.17 -0.86 -8.01
C GLY A 68 -2.24 -2.02 -8.35
N VAL A 69 -2.04 -2.93 -7.40
CA VAL A 69 -1.26 -4.17 -7.59
C VAL A 69 -2.23 -5.34 -7.70
N GLY A 70 -2.27 -5.96 -8.87
CA GLY A 70 -3.01 -7.20 -9.13
C GLY A 70 -2.21 -8.46 -8.77
N ARG A 71 -2.79 -9.62 -9.05
CA ARG A 71 -2.19 -10.91 -8.73
C ARG A 71 -0.91 -11.17 -9.54
N ILE A 72 0.07 -11.79 -8.89
CA ILE A 72 1.29 -12.25 -9.53
C ILE A 72 1.02 -13.60 -10.22
N VAL A 73 1.27 -13.66 -11.53
CA VAL A 73 1.10 -14.87 -12.34
C VAL A 73 2.30 -15.10 -13.24
N LYS A 74 2.74 -16.35 -13.37
CA LYS A 74 3.79 -16.74 -14.30
C LYS A 74 3.23 -16.67 -15.73
N LYS A 75 3.71 -15.71 -16.52
CA LYS A 75 3.37 -15.57 -17.95
C LYS A 75 4.62 -15.75 -18.81
N PRO A 76 4.51 -16.35 -20.01
CA PRO A 76 5.60 -16.35 -20.98
C PRO A 76 5.93 -14.91 -21.40
N TRP A 77 7.21 -14.63 -21.62
CA TRP A 77 7.71 -13.32 -22.07
C TRP A 77 8.90 -13.52 -23.01
N VAL A 78 9.15 -12.55 -23.90
CA VAL A 78 10.26 -12.59 -24.85
C VAL A 78 11.25 -11.47 -24.50
N ARG A 79 12.55 -11.76 -24.47
CA ARG A 79 13.60 -10.73 -24.40
C ARG A 79 13.82 -10.15 -25.79
N HIS A 80 13.78 -8.82 -25.88
CA HIS A 80 14.35 -8.09 -27.01
C HIS A 80 15.86 -7.97 -26.86
#